data_AF-A0A959T3X4-F1
#
_entry.id   AF-A0A959T3X4-F1
#
_cell.length_a   1.000
_cell.length_b   1.000
_cell.length_c   1.000
_cell.angle_alpha   90.00
_cell.angle_beta   90.00
_cell.angle_gamma   90.00
#
_symmetry.space_group_name_H-M   'P 1'
#
loop_
_entity.id
_entity.type
_entity.pdbx_description
1 polymer ?
#
loop_
_entity_poly.entity_id
_entity_poly.type
_entity_poly.pdbx_seq_one_letter_code
_entity_poly.pdbx_strand_id
1 'polypeptide(L)' 'ESGFKLRREEFRTTAQGNLNIVTEYQDYRPENGIQFPHLIEQVAGMRMVLTVKEVAVNEGLDPALFVFEE' A
#
# COMPACT_ATOMS: atom_id res chain seq x y z
N GLU A 1 -14.16 -3.66 16.47
CA GLU A 1 -12.90 -3.32 15.76
C GLU A 1 -13.23 -2.91 14.32
N SER A 2 -12.48 -1.99 13.71
CA SER A 2 -12.82 -1.36 12.41
C SER A 2 -12.57 -2.21 11.17
N GLY A 3 -11.85 -3.34 11.30
CA GLY A 3 -11.46 -4.19 10.16
C GLY A 3 -10.31 -3.64 9.31
N PHE A 4 -9.71 -2.51 9.68
CA PHE A 4 -8.60 -1.93 8.94
C PHE A 4 -7.32 -2.72 9.11
N LYS A 5 -6.59 -2.87 8.00
CA LYS A 5 -5.31 -3.58 8.00
C LYS A 5 -4.23 -2.71 8.60
N LEU A 6 -3.82 -2.97 9.83
CA LEU A 6 -2.80 -2.15 10.51
C LEU A 6 -1.36 -2.59 10.18
N ARG A 7 -1.17 -3.89 9.94
CA ARG A 7 0.16 -4.48 9.76
C ARG A 7 0.11 -5.70 8.85
N ARG A 8 1.22 -5.93 8.14
CA ARG A 8 1.51 -7.18 7.42
C ARG A 8 2.95 -7.57 7.68
N GLU A 9 3.18 -8.85 7.92
CA GLU A 9 4.50 -9.45 7.96
C GLU A 9 4.56 -10.55 6.89
N GLU A 10 5.64 -10.58 6.12
CA GLU A 10 5.82 -11.52 5.02
C GLU A 10 7.28 -11.99 4.96
N PHE A 11 7.47 -13.30 4.93
CA PHE A 11 8.80 -13.90 4.74
C PHE A 11 8.95 -14.32 3.28
N ARG A 12 9.97 -13.78 2.59
CA ARG A 12 10.30 -14.17 1.21
C ARG A 12 11.70 -14.74 1.14
N THR A 13 11.83 -15.87 0.46
CA THR A 13 13.13 -16.39 0.05
C THR A 13 13.54 -15.70 -1.24
N THR A 14 14.67 -14.99 -1.21
CA THR A 14 15.28 -14.33 -2.36
C THR A 14 16.60 -15.01 -2.70
N ALA A 15 17.19 -14.70 -3.86
CA ALA A 15 18.52 -15.19 -4.23
C ALA A 15 19.63 -14.80 -3.22
N GLN A 16 19.38 -13.76 -2.41
CA GLN A 16 20.30 -13.23 -1.40
C GLN A 16 20.03 -13.78 0.01
N GLY A 17 19.00 -14.61 0.17
CA GLY A 17 18.59 -15.20 1.45
C GLY A 17 17.13 -14.91 1.82
N ASN A 18 16.76 -15.26 3.05
CA ASN A 18 15.43 -15.01 3.59
C ASN A 18 15.28 -13.55 4.02
N LEU A 19 14.25 -12.89 3.50
CA LEU A 19 13.90 -11.51 3.80
C LEU A 19 12.59 -11.47 4.58
N ASN A 20 12.61 -10.84 5.75
CA ASN A 20 11.38 -10.48 6.45
C ASN A 20 10.95 -9.07 6.01
N ILE A 21 9.72 -8.96 5.54
CA ILE A 21 9.10 -7.74 5.04
C ILE A 21 7.99 -7.37 6.02
N VAL A 22 8.19 -6.29 6.76
CA VAL A 22 7.17 -5.71 7.64
C VAL A 22 6.57 -4.50 6.95
N THR A 23 5.24 -4.42 6.87
CA THR A 23 4.51 -3.24 6.37
C THR A 23 3.53 -2.76 7.44
N GLU A 24 3.58 -1.48 7.78
CA GLU A 24 2.66 -0.82 8.68
C GLU A 24 1.82 0.19 7.90
N TYR A 25 0.52 0.21 8.18
CA TYR A 25 -0.45 1.11 7.56
C TYR A 25 -0.98 2.04 8.64
N GLN A 26 -0.78 3.33 8.42
CA GLN A 26 -1.01 4.36 9.42
C GLN A 26 -1.76 5.54 8.80
N ASP A 27 -2.21 6.44 9.67
CA ASP A 27 -2.85 7.71 9.27
C ASP A 27 -4.03 7.48 8.31
N TYR A 28 -5.02 6.72 8.79
CA TYR A 28 -6.25 6.47 8.06
C TYR A 28 -7.09 7.74 8.00
N ARG A 29 -7.44 8.16 6.78
CA ARG A 29 -8.27 9.33 6.53
C ARG A 29 -9.46 8.97 5.64
N PRO A 30 -10.59 9.68 5.80
CA PRO A 30 -11.75 9.47 4.93
C PRO A 30 -11.51 10.07 3.54
N GLU A 31 -11.59 9.23 2.52
CA GLU A 31 -11.51 9.58 1.10
C GLU A 31 -12.83 9.14 0.45
N ASN A 32 -13.72 10.11 0.18
CA ASN A 32 -15.07 9.88 -0.32
C ASN A 32 -15.85 8.79 0.47
N GLY A 33 -15.76 8.82 1.80
CA GLY A 33 -16.43 7.87 2.69
C GLY A 33 -15.68 6.55 2.92
N ILE A 34 -14.53 6.33 2.28
CA ILE A 34 -13.66 5.16 2.47
C ILE A 34 -12.47 5.55 3.35
N GLN A 35 -12.18 4.79 4.41
CA GLN A 35 -10.98 5.01 5.22
C GLN A 35 -9.75 4.44 4.50
N PHE A 36 -8.81 5.30 4.13
CA PHE A 36 -7.62 4.94 3.37
C PHE A 36 -6.35 5.32 4.15
N PRO A 37 -5.27 4.50 4.18
CA PRO A 37 -4.04 4.84 4.88
C PRO A 37 -3.21 5.86 4.08
N HIS A 38 -2.80 6.96 4.71
CA HIS A 38 -1.96 7.99 4.08
C HIS A 38 -0.47 7.83 4.37
N LEU A 39 -0.12 6.97 5.31
CA LEU A 39 1.26 6.65 5.65
C LEU A 39 1.45 5.14 5.61
N ILE A 40 2.37 4.69 4.75
CA ILE A 40 2.75 3.29 4.66
C ILE A 40 4.24 3.19 4.91
N GLU A 41 4.61 2.49 5.97
CA GLU A 41 6.02 2.19 6.27
C GLU A 41 6.30 0.74 5.93
N GLN A 42 7.37 0.51 5.17
CA GLN A 42 7.83 -0.84 4.84
C GLN A 42 9.29 -1.02 5.25
N VAL A 43 9.58 -2.12 5.93
CA VAL A 43 10.93 -2.52 6.31
C VAL A 43 11.22 -3.87 5.66
N ALA A 44 12.18 -3.87 4.74
CA ALA A 44 12.59 -5.05 3.97
C ALA A 44 14.09 -4.94 3.64
N GLY A 45 14.96 -5.16 4.63
CA GLY A 45 16.41 -4.89 4.55
C GLY A 45 16.76 -3.39 4.49
N MET A 46 15.87 -2.57 3.94
CA MET A 46 15.87 -1.11 3.94
C MET A 46 14.50 -0.62 4.45
N ARG A 47 14.47 0.56 5.09
CA ARG A 47 13.23 1.24 5.48
C ARG A 47 12.78 2.16 4.34
N MET A 48 11.53 2.00 3.92
CA MET A 48 10.83 2.84 2.96
C MET A 48 9.61 3.46 3.63
N VAL A 49 9.39 4.75 3.40
CA VAL A 49 8.23 5.48 3.89
C VAL A 49 7.51 6.04 2.68
N LEU A 50 6.24 5.67 2.52
CA LEU A 50 5.38 6.15 1.45
C LEU A 50 4.32 7.06 2.06
N THR A 51 4.17 8.25 1.48
CA THR A 51 3.13 9.21 1.85
C THR A 51 2.17 9.39 0.68
N VAL A 52 0.89 9.13 0.92
CA VAL A 52 -0.17 9.32 -0.08
C VAL A 52 -0.52 10.80 -0.13
N LYS A 53 -0.34 11.41 -1.31
CA LYS A 53 -0.63 12.82 -1.55
C LYS A 53 -2.09 13.08 -1.91
N GLU A 54 -2.67 12.17 -2.68
CA GLU A 54 -4.01 12.32 -3.24
C GLU A 54 -4.64 10.94 -3.42
N VAL A 55 -5.94 10.87 -3.15
CA VAL A 55 -6.78 9.69 -3.40
C VAL A 55 -8.03 10.17 -4.13
N ALA A 56 -8.25 9.64 -5.33
CA ALA A 56 -9.44 9.89 -6.13
C ALA A 56 -10.33 8.64 -6.12
N VAL A 57 -11.59 8.77 -5.71
CA VAL A 57 -12.51 7.64 -5.55
C VAL A 57 -13.75 7.86 -6.41
N ASN A 58 -14.02 6.90 -7.30
CA ASN A 58 -15.16 6.92 -8.24
C ASN A 58 -15.16 8.09 -9.25
N GLU A 59 -13.99 8.67 -9.54
CA GLU A 59 -13.84 9.77 -10.53
C GLU A 59 -13.93 9.31 -12.00
N GLY A 60 -14.12 8.00 -12.25
CA GLY A 60 -14.12 7.43 -13.59
C GLY A 60 -12.71 7.32 -14.16
N LEU A 61 -12.18 6.10 -14.23
CA LEU A 61 -10.90 5.84 -14.88
C LEU A 61 -11.16 5.42 -16.34
N ASP A 62 -10.40 5.99 -17.27
CA ASP A 62 -10.44 5.58 -18.67
C ASP A 62 -10.00 4.11 -18.79
N PRO A 63 -10.83 3.20 -19.33
CA PRO A 63 -10.46 1.80 -19.54
C PRO A 63 -9.20 1.63 -20.40
N ALA A 64 -8.89 2.61 -21.26
CA ALA A 64 -7.66 2.62 -22.05
C ALA A 64 -6.38 2.65 -21.20
N LEU A 65 -6.45 3.05 -19.92
CA LEU A 65 -5.31 2.98 -18.98
C LEU A 65 -4.92 1.54 -18.60
N PHE A 66 -5.79 0.55 -18.91
CA PHE A 66 -5.62 -0.84 -18.50
C PHE A 66 -5.37 -1.79 -19.68
N VAL A 67 -4.99 -1.26 -20.85
CA VAL A 67 -4.61 -2.09 -22.01
C VAL A 67 -3.12 -2.41 -21.97
N PHE A 68 -2.76 -3.63 -22.38
CA PHE A 68 -1.37 -4.00 -22.61
C PHE A 68 -0.99 -3.56 -24.02
N GLU A 69 0.04 -2.72 -24.15
CA GLU A 69 0.70 -2.50 -25.44
C GLU A 69 1.76 -3.62 -25.61
N GLU A 70 1.59 -4.43 -26.65
CA GLU A 70 2.55 -5.47 -27.07
C GLU A 70 3.72 -4.90 -27.87
#